data_AF-A0A0G0TLQ2-F1
#
_entry.id   AF-A0A0G0TLQ2-F1
#
_cell.length_a   1.000
_cell.length_b   1.000
_cell.length_c   1.000
_cell.angle_alpha   90.00
_cell.angle_beta   90.00
_cell.angle_gamma   90.00
#
_symmetry.space_group_name_H-M   'P 1'
#
loop_
_entity.id
_entity.type
_entity.pdbx_description
1 polymer ?
#
loop_
_entity_poly.entity_id
_entity_poly.type
_entity_poly.pdbx_seq_one_letter_code
_entity_poly.pdbx_strand_id
1 'polypeptide(L)' 'TYIAHELRAYGEYVSGDQLRFWRSSAGHEVDFILGDHTAIEVKAKRPVGHQDLKSLTALSEEHILLIIKANLLARRL' A
#
# COMPACT_ATOMS: atom_id res chain seq x y z
N THR A 1 -7.60 8.21 6.16
CA THR A 1 -8.35 7.45 7.18
C THR A 1 -9.25 6.38 6.58
N TYR A 2 -10.15 6.68 5.62
CA TYR A 2 -11.08 5.68 5.04
C TYR A 2 -10.41 4.39 4.55
N ILE A 3 -9.34 4.48 3.74
CA ILE A 3 -8.68 3.29 3.16
C ILE A 3 -8.06 2.37 4.21
N ALA A 4 -7.48 2.94 5.28
CA ALA A 4 -6.93 2.14 6.36
C ALA A 4 -8.01 1.30 7.07
N HIS A 5 -9.21 1.86 7.25
CA HIS A 5 -10.32 1.15 7.88
C HIS A 5 -10.84 0.01 7.00
N GLU A 6 -11.00 0.25 5.70
CA GLU A 6 -11.44 -0.80 4.76
C GLU A 6 -10.44 -1.95 4.69
N LEU A 7 -9.13 -1.65 4.59
CA LEU A 7 -8.09 -2.68 4.58
C LEU A 7 -8.04 -3.48 5.89
N ARG A 8 -8.21 -2.81 7.03
CA ARG A 8 -8.27 -3.47 8.33
C ARG A 8 -9.49 -4.38 8.45
N ALA A 9 -10.67 -3.89 8.06
CA ALA A 9 -11.89 -4.70 8.08
C ALA A 9 -11.76 -5.93 7.17
N TYR A 10 -11.21 -5.75 5.96
CA TYR A 10 -10.94 -6.88 5.07
C TYR A 10 -10.00 -7.91 5.72
N GLY A 11 -8.93 -7.45 6.36
CA GLY A 11 -8.01 -8.32 7.12
C GLY A 11 -8.70 -9.08 8.24
N GLU A 12 -9.52 -8.41 9.05
CA GLU A 12 -10.18 -9.01 10.22
C GLU A 12 -11.33 -9.96 9.84
N TYR A 13 -12.10 -9.66 8.79
CA TYR A 13 -13.32 -10.40 8.45
C TYR A 13 -13.18 -11.37 7.27
N VAL A 14 -12.17 -11.20 6.40
CA VAL A 14 -12.09 -11.95 5.14
C VAL A 14 -10.79 -12.71 4.99
N SER A 15 -9.63 -12.03 5.02
CA SER A 15 -8.36 -12.70 4.69
C SER A 15 -7.60 -13.26 5.89
N GLY A 16 -7.76 -12.67 7.08
CA GLY A 16 -6.92 -12.92 8.25
C GLY A 16 -5.59 -12.15 8.23
N ASP A 17 -5.31 -11.38 7.19
CA ASP A 17 -4.07 -10.63 7.05
C ASP A 17 -4.05 -9.39 7.96
N GLN A 18 -2.93 -9.18 8.65
CA GLN A 18 -2.73 -8.00 9.49
C GLN A 18 -2.28 -6.79 8.66
N LEU A 19 -2.80 -5.62 8.97
CA LEU A 19 -2.29 -4.35 8.44
C LEU A 19 -1.02 -3.94 9.20
N ARG A 20 0.06 -3.66 8.48
CA ARG A 20 1.37 -3.28 9.02
C ARG A 20 1.89 -1.99 8.38
N PHE A 21 2.95 -1.45 8.99
CA PHE A 21 3.68 -0.27 8.52
C PHE A 21 5.11 -0.66 8.13
N TRP A 22 5.67 0.01 7.12
CA TRP A 22 7.07 -0.13 6.73
C TRP A 22 7.69 1.24 6.49
N ARG A 23 8.94 1.40 6.94
CA ARG A 23 9.80 2.55 6.68
C ARG A 23 11.25 2.11 6.58
N SER A 24 11.96 2.55 5.55
CA SER A 24 13.40 2.30 5.44
C SER A 24 14.24 3.25 6.29
N SER A 25 15.51 2.89 6.53
CA SER A 25 16.48 3.76 7.22
C SER A 25 16.77 5.05 6.45
N ALA A 26 16.63 5.04 5.12
CA ALA A 26 16.74 6.21 4.25
C ALA A 26 15.48 7.10 4.26
N GLY A 27 14.42 6.70 4.99
CA GLY A 27 13.20 7.48 5.16
C GLY A 27 12.13 7.26 4.10
N HIS A 28 12.23 6.20 3.28
CA HIS A 28 11.13 5.81 2.39
C HIS A 28 10.01 5.16 3.20
N GLU A 29 8.76 5.51 2.90
CA GLU A 29 7.56 4.98 3.57
C GLU A 29 6.55 4.54 2.52
N VAL A 30 5.90 3.40 2.79
CA VAL A 30 4.76 2.90 2.01
C VAL A 30 3.51 3.08 2.86
N ASP A 31 2.40 3.49 2.25
CA ASP A 31 1.16 3.80 3.00
C ASP A 31 0.69 2.61 3.85
N PHE A 32 0.66 1.39 3.30
CA PHE A 32 0.23 0.18 4.01
C PHE A 32 0.95 -1.09 3.53
N ILE A 33 1.15 -2.03 4.45
CA ILE A 33 1.47 -3.43 4.14
C ILE A 33 0.30 -4.31 4.62
N LEU A 34 -0.22 -5.18 3.75
CA LEU A 34 -1.22 -6.18 4.10
C LEU A 34 -0.54 -7.56 4.20
N GLY A 35 -0.63 -8.15 5.39
CA GLY A 35 0.05 -9.41 5.73
C GLY A 35 1.57 -9.21 5.77
N ASP A 36 2.27 -10.12 5.12
CA ASP A 36 3.71 -10.10 4.86
C ASP A 36 3.99 -10.36 3.37
N HIS A 37 3.03 -9.99 2.52
CA HIS A 37 3.12 -10.22 1.09
C HIS A 37 2.74 -9.01 0.25
N THR A 38 1.87 -8.10 0.70
CA THR A 38 1.35 -7.05 -0.18
C THR A 38 1.68 -5.65 0.30
N ALA A 39 2.41 -4.88 -0.51
CA ALA A 39 2.63 -3.44 -0.31
C ALA A 39 1.61 -2.60 -1.10
N ILE A 40 1.03 -1.57 -0.48
CA ILE A 40 -0.04 -0.73 -1.04
C ILE A 40 0.31 0.75 -0.88
N GLU A 41 0.26 1.49 -2.00
CA GLU A 41 0.38 2.95 -2.06
C GLU A 41 -0.94 3.56 -2.59
N VAL A 42 -1.45 4.58 -1.92
CA VAL A 42 -2.74 5.21 -2.23
C VAL A 42 -2.50 6.62 -2.78
N LYS A 43 -2.97 6.86 -4.00
CA LYS A 43 -2.91 8.18 -4.64
C LYS A 43 -4.29 8.65 -5.09
N ALA A 44 -4.65 9.86 -4.71
CA ALA A 44 -5.88 10.55 -5.14
C ALA A 44 -5.65 11.36 -6.43
N LYS A 45 -4.87 10.84 -7.37
CA LYS A 45 -4.57 11.50 -8.65
C LYS A 45 -4.45 10.50 -9.79
N ARG A 46 -4.64 10.99 -11.01
CA ARG A 46 -4.23 10.31 -12.24
C ARG A 46 -3.60 11.32 -13.21
N PRO A 47 -2.51 10.97 -13.91
CA PRO A 47 -1.78 9.70 -13.81
C PRO A 47 -0.94 9.60 -12.53
N VAL A 48 -0.67 8.37 -12.09
CA VAL A 48 0.34 8.07 -11.06
C VAL A 48 1.70 8.06 -11.75
N GLY A 49 2.63 8.89 -11.28
CA GLY A 49 3.96 9.04 -11.89
C GLY A 49 5.00 8.15 -11.20
N HIS A 50 6.17 8.01 -11.82
CA HIS A 50 7.30 7.24 -11.25
C HIS A 50 7.71 7.72 -9.85
N GLN A 51 7.62 9.03 -9.59
CA GLN A 51 8.00 9.57 -8.29
C GLN A 51 7.07 9.12 -7.15
N ASP A 52 5.81 8.81 -7.47
CA ASP A 52 4.85 8.28 -6.51
C ASP A 52 5.13 6.82 -6.13
N LEU A 53 5.93 6.11 -6.92
CA LEU A 53 6.24 4.69 -6.74
C LEU A 53 7.62 4.46 -6.12
N LYS A 54 8.38 5.52 -5.82
CA LYS A 54 9.76 5.41 -5.31
C LYS A 54 9.86 4.58 -4.04
N SER A 55 8.92 4.76 -3.10
CA SER A 55 8.93 3.97 -1.86
C SER A 55 8.64 2.49 -2.09
N LEU A 56 7.71 2.17 -3.01
CA LEU A 56 7.45 0.79 -3.41
C LEU A 56 8.66 0.17 -4.13
N THR A 57 9.37 0.94 -4.96
CA THR A 57 10.63 0.50 -5.58
C THR A 57 11.69 0.23 -4.52
N ALA A 58 11.90 1.15 -3.57
CA ALA A 58 12.86 0.96 -2.48
C ALA A 58 12.54 -0.29 -1.65
N LEU A 59 11.27 -0.51 -1.30
CA LEU A 59 10.83 -1.71 -0.61
C LEU A 59 11.06 -3.00 -1.42
N SER A 60 10.91 -2.94 -2.76
CA SER A 60 11.11 -4.10 -3.62
C SER A 60 12.58 -4.55 -3.71
N GLU A 61 13.52 -3.62 -3.55
CA GLU A 61 14.95 -3.90 -3.53
C GLU A 61 15.37 -4.67 -2.27
N GLU A 62 14.58 -4.60 -1.20
CA GLU A 62 14.80 -5.38 0.02
C GLU A 62 14.38 -6.87 -0.13
N HIS A 63 13.75 -7.26 -1.25
CA HIS A 63 13.26 -8.61 -1.58
C HIS A 63 12.19 -9.18 -0.63
N ILE A 64 11.44 -8.32 0.09
CA ILE A 64 10.54 -8.76 1.17
C ILE A 64 9.09 -9.03 0.70
N LEU A 65 8.54 -8.38 -0.36
CA LEU A 65 7.08 -8.38 -0.64
C LEU A 65 6.65 -8.35 -2.13
N LEU A 66 5.47 -8.90 -2.44
CA LEU A 66 4.70 -8.69 -3.69
C LEU A 66 4.11 -7.26 -3.73
N ILE A 67 4.12 -6.62 -4.90
CA ILE A 67 3.68 -5.23 -5.08
C ILE A 67 2.29 -5.20 -5.73
N ILE A 68 1.28 -4.63 -5.06
CA ILE A 68 -0.07 -4.43 -5.63
C ILE A 68 -0.38 -2.93 -5.76
N LYS A 69 -0.85 -2.51 -6.95
CA LYS A 69 -1.24 -1.13 -7.25
C LYS A 69 -2.75 -0.95 -7.05
N ALA A 70 -3.18 -0.13 -6.09
CA ALA A 70 -4.59 0.23 -5.90
C ALA A 70 -4.86 1.66 -6.40
N ASN A 71 -5.79 1.82 -7.35
CA ASN A 71 -6.19 3.12 -7.89
C ASN A 71 -7.54 3.57 -7.32
N LEU A 72 -7.55 4.71 -6.60
CA LEU A 72 -8.72 5.21 -5.88
C LEU A 72 -9.54 6.29 -6.63
N LEU A 73 -9.61 6.29 -7.97
CA LEU A 73 -10.69 7.07 -8.59
C LEU A 73 -11.98 6.27 -8.42
N ALA A 74 -12.66 6.67 -7.34
CA ALA A 74 -14.01 6.35 -7.00
C ALA A 74 -14.89 6.31 -8.25
N ARG A 75 -15.75 5.29 -8.27
CA ARG A 75 -17.00 5.31 -9.02
C ARG A 75 -17.62 6.70 -8.87
N ARG A 76 -17.94 7.33 -10.00
CA ARG A 76 -18.93 8.41 -10.03
C ARG A 76 -20.11 7.99 -9.14
N LEU A 77 -20.39 8.79 -8.12
CA LEU A 77 -21.79 9.06 -7.77
C LEU A 77 -22.39 9.91 -8.89
#